data_AF-A0A1S6QJI7-F1
#
_entry.id   AF-A0A1S6QJI7-F1
#
_cell.length_a   1.000
_cell.length_b   1.000
_cell.length_c   1.000
_cell.angle_alpha   90.00
_cell.angle_beta   90.00
_cell.angle_gamma   90.00
#
_symmetry.space_group_name_H-M   'P 1'
#
loop_
_entity.id
_entity.type
_entity.pdbx_description
1 polymer ?
#
loop_
_entity_poly.entity_id
_entity_poly.type
_entity_poly.pdbx_seq_one_letter_code
_entity_poly.pdbx_strand_id
1 'polypeptide(L)'
;MQFQDKTLIEALCINYQLMRNAYADIMENGSVKAVYRTVTNPTNGEIVATDFIGYKCKPSTQIFDFATAKIKSNSKDLVMTPQSRAELLDLSKDDDNGDSVKKLKELFG
;
A
#
# COMPACT_ATOMS: atom_id res chain seq x y z
N MET A 1 -11.47 12.75 -18.40
CA MET A 1 -11.11 11.80 -17.33
C MET A 1 -11.81 10.48 -17.62
N GLN A 2 -11.07 9.52 -18.18
CA GLN A 2 -11.62 8.24 -18.65
C GLN A 2 -11.87 7.33 -17.43
N PHE A 3 -12.86 6.43 -17.51
CA PHE A 3 -13.37 5.60 -16.39
C PHE A 3 -12.27 4.83 -15.61
N GLN A 4 -11.14 4.57 -16.27
CA GLN A 4 -9.98 3.85 -15.76
C GLN A 4 -9.16 4.66 -14.75
N ASP A 5 -9.01 5.97 -14.97
CA ASP A 5 -8.30 6.87 -14.04
C ASP A 5 -9.08 7.04 -12.75
N LYS A 6 -10.42 7.17 -12.85
CA LYS A 6 -11.32 7.27 -11.69
C LYS A 6 -11.22 6.04 -10.80
N THR A 7 -11.16 4.85 -11.40
CA THR A 7 -11.04 3.58 -10.66
C THR A 7 -9.68 3.47 -9.96
N LEU A 8 -8.59 3.91 -10.62
CA LEU A 8 -7.26 3.95 -10.01
C LEU A 8 -7.16 4.96 -8.85
N ILE A 9 -7.80 6.12 -8.99
CA ILE A 9 -7.87 7.14 -7.93
C ILE A 9 -8.69 6.62 -6.74
N GLU A 10 -9.84 6.00 -6.97
CA GLU A 10 -10.65 5.39 -5.90
C GLU A 10 -9.86 4.29 -5.17
N ALA A 11 -9.17 3.42 -5.93
CA ALA A 11 -8.31 2.40 -5.35
C ALA A 11 -7.14 3.00 -4.55
N LEU A 12 -6.53 4.10 -5.01
CA LEU A 12 -5.49 4.83 -4.28
C LEU A 12 -6.02 5.35 -2.94
N CYS A 13 -7.18 6.01 -2.94
CA CYS A 13 -7.82 6.55 -1.74
C CYS A 13 -8.16 5.45 -0.72
N ILE A 14 -8.71 4.33 -1.18
CA ILE A 14 -9.02 3.17 -0.33
C ILE A 14 -7.74 2.61 0.32
N ASN A 15 -6.67 2.42 -0.46
CA ASN A 15 -5.40 1.93 0.07
C ASN A 15 -4.76 2.92 1.05
N TYR A 16 -4.87 4.23 0.81
CA TYR A 16 -4.40 5.25 1.74
C TYR A 16 -5.15 5.20 3.08
N GLN A 17 -6.48 5.08 3.04
CA GLN A 17 -7.27 4.93 4.27
C GLN A 17 -6.92 3.64 5.02
N LEU A 18 -6.72 2.53 4.29
CA LEU A 18 -6.31 1.26 4.89
C LEU A 18 -4.94 1.36 5.57
N MET A 19 -3.98 2.04 4.94
CA MET A 19 -2.67 2.32 5.53
C MET A 19 -2.79 3.14 6.81
N ARG A 20 -3.63 4.19 6.82
CA ARG A 20 -3.88 5.03 8.00
C ARG A 20 -4.49 4.24 9.15
N ASN A 21 -5.48 3.39 8.87
CA ASN A 21 -6.13 2.54 9.86
C ASN A 21 -5.16 1.51 10.44
N ALA A 22 -4.37 0.86 9.58
CA ALA A 22 -3.35 -0.10 10.02
C ALA A 22 -2.28 0.58 10.88
N TYR A 23 -1.87 1.79 10.53
CA TYR A 23 -0.91 2.56 11.33
C TYR A 23 -1.48 2.95 12.69
N ALA A 24 -2.75 3.39 12.75
CA ALA A 24 -3.43 3.70 14.01
C ALA A 24 -3.51 2.47 14.93
N ASP A 25 -3.88 1.31 14.38
CA ASP A 25 -3.93 0.05 15.14
C ASP A 25 -2.55 -0.38 15.65
N ILE A 26 -1.49 -0.19 14.86
CA ILE A 26 -0.12 -0.47 15.30
C ILE A 26 0.29 0.45 16.46
N MET A 27 -0.10 1.73 16.42
CA MET A 27 0.20 2.70 17.48
C MET A 27 -0.53 2.38 18.78
N GLU A 28 -1.80 1.98 18.70
CA GLU A 28 -2.62 1.67 19.89
C GLU A 28 -2.28 0.29 20.48
N ASN A 29 -2.13 -0.72 19.61
CA ASN A 29 -2.10 -2.11 20.02
C ASN A 29 -0.70 -2.75 19.91
N GLY A 30 0.30 -2.02 19.40
CA GLY A 30 1.68 -2.49 19.21
C GLY A 30 1.86 -3.45 18.03
N SER A 31 3.04 -3.42 17.42
CA SER A 31 3.36 -4.15 16.18
C SER A 31 3.48 -5.68 16.36
N VAL A 32 3.87 -6.14 17.56
CA VAL A 32 4.19 -7.54 17.83
C VAL A 32 3.47 -8.02 19.08
N LYS A 33 3.06 -9.29 19.09
CA LYS A 33 2.47 -9.95 20.26
C LYS A 33 3.25 -11.20 20.62
N ALA A 34 3.48 -11.40 21.91
CA ALA A 34 4.02 -12.65 22.45
C ALA A 34 3.03 -13.80 22.20
N VAL A 35 3.54 -14.92 21.69
CA VAL A 35 2.78 -16.13 21.40
C VAL A 35 3.18 -17.20 22.39
N TYR A 36 2.16 -17.84 22.97
CA TYR A 36 2.33 -18.93 23.92
C TYR A 36 1.66 -20.20 23.38
N ARG A 37 2.29 -21.36 23.57
CA ARG A 37 1.72 -22.68 23.27
C ARG A 37 1.07 -23.19 24.53
N THR A 38 -0.21 -23.51 24.47
CA THR A 38 -0.87 -24.28 25.51
C THR A 38 -0.54 -25.75 25.30
N VAL A 39 0.08 -26.38 26.29
CA VAL A 39 0.26 -27.84 26.34
C VAL A 39 -0.92 -28.41 27.10
N THR A 40 -1.80 -29.13 26.40
CA THR A 40 -2.96 -29.80 26.98
C THR A 40 -2.66 -31.27 27.24
N ASN A 41 -3.16 -31.79 28.37
CA ASN A 41 -3.05 -33.20 28.69
C ASN A 41 -3.94 -34.02 27.72
N PRO A 42 -3.36 -35.00 27.01
CA PRO A 42 -4.06 -35.74 25.96
C PRO A 42 -5.21 -36.63 26.48
N THR A 43 -5.28 -36.89 27.78
CA THR A 43 -6.27 -37.83 28.36
C THR A 43 -7.50 -37.12 28.92
N ASN A 44 -7.35 -35.93 29.52
CA ASN A 44 -8.44 -35.18 30.16
C ASN A 44 -8.68 -33.79 29.55
N GLY A 45 -7.84 -33.34 28.62
CA GLY A 45 -7.98 -32.05 27.94
C GLY A 45 -7.62 -30.83 28.79
N GLU A 46 -7.12 -31.01 30.01
CA GLU A 46 -6.74 -29.91 30.89
C GLU A 46 -5.46 -29.21 30.41
N ILE A 47 -5.37 -27.90 30.65
CA ILE A 47 -4.18 -27.11 30.31
C ILE A 47 -3.12 -27.34 31.39
N VAL A 48 -2.01 -27.99 31.00
CA VAL A 48 -0.93 -28.39 31.93
C VAL A 48 0.12 -27.31 32.05
N ALA A 49 0.46 -26.65 30.95
CA ALA A 49 1.47 -25.60 30.91
C ALA A 49 1.23 -24.64 29.74
N THR A 50 1.75 -23.42 29.88
CA THR A 50 1.76 -22.43 28.80
C THR A 50 3.20 -22.01 28.52
N ASP A 51 3.77 -22.50 27.42
CA ASP A 51 5.17 -22.24 27.07
C ASP A 51 5.26 -21.06 26.11
N PHE A 52 6.19 -20.14 26.37
CA PHE A 52 6.48 -19.05 25.45
C PHE A 52 7.16 -19.57 24.18
N ILE A 53 6.62 -19.25 23.00
CA ILE A 53 7.16 -19.71 21.70
C ILE A 53 7.98 -18.60 21.02
N GLY A 54 7.61 -17.34 21.22
CA GLY A 54 8.24 -16.21 20.54
C GLY A 54 7.29 -15.04 20.29
N TYR A 55 7.68 -14.15 19.39
CA TYR A 55 6.88 -13.00 18.98
C TYR A 55 6.34 -13.19 17.56
N LYS A 56 5.07 -12.84 17.36
CA LYS A 56 4.45 -12.82 16.02
C LYS A 56 3.97 -11.41 15.70
N CYS A 57 4.25 -10.98 14.48
CA CYS A 57 3.78 -9.70 13.96
C CYS A 57 2.25 -9.70 13.87
N LYS A 58 1.63 -8.58 14.22
CA LYS A 58 0.18 -8.43 14.05
C LYS A 58 -0.19 -8.35 12.58
N PRO A 59 -1.40 -8.80 12.20
CA PRO A 59 -1.87 -8.68 10.82
C PRO A 59 -1.80 -7.24 10.29
N SER A 60 -2.01 -6.25 11.15
CA SER A 60 -1.97 -4.82 10.83
C SER A 60 -0.64 -4.37 10.25
N THR A 61 0.50 -4.94 10.67
CA THR A 61 1.81 -4.62 10.08
C THR A 61 1.92 -5.11 8.64
N GLN A 62 1.32 -6.27 8.33
CA GLN A 62 1.29 -6.81 6.97
C GLN A 62 0.32 -6.02 6.08
N ILE A 63 -0.82 -5.61 6.63
CA ILE A 63 -1.79 -4.75 5.93
C ILE A 63 -1.15 -3.40 5.59
N PHE A 64 -0.39 -2.82 6.52
CA PHE A 64 0.34 -1.58 6.29
C PHE A 64 1.36 -1.71 5.14
N ASP A 65 2.17 -2.77 5.16
CA ASP A 65 3.16 -3.04 4.11
C ASP A 65 2.49 -3.24 2.74
N PHE A 66 1.44 -4.07 2.69
CA PHE A 66 0.67 -4.32 1.48
C PHE A 66 0.01 -3.05 0.93
N ALA A 67 -0.62 -2.24 1.78
CA ALA A 67 -1.24 -0.98 1.38
C ALA A 67 -0.21 0.00 0.79
N THR A 68 0.97 0.08 1.39
CA THR A 68 2.08 0.93 0.90
C THR A 68 2.58 0.46 -0.45
N ALA A 69 2.75 -0.85 -0.64
CA ALA A 69 3.13 -1.43 -1.92
C ALA A 69 2.08 -1.15 -3.02
N LYS A 70 0.79 -1.24 -2.68
CA LYS A 70 -0.32 -0.92 -3.60
C LYS A 70 -0.41 0.55 -3.94
N ILE A 71 -0.19 1.46 -2.99
CA ILE A 71 -0.10 2.90 -3.27
C ILE A 71 1.01 3.16 -4.29
N LYS A 72 2.20 2.57 -4.10
CA LYS A 72 3.32 2.73 -5.04
C LYS A 72 3.00 2.20 -6.43
N SER A 73 2.36 1.03 -6.53
CA SER A 73 1.94 0.45 -7.81
C SER A 73 0.90 1.32 -8.51
N ASN A 74 -0.19 1.66 -7.82
CA ASN A 74 -1.27 2.46 -8.39
C ASN A 74 -0.79 3.85 -8.82
N SER A 75 0.11 4.46 -8.04
CA SER A 75 0.72 5.75 -8.40
C SER A 75 1.57 5.64 -9.67
N LYS A 76 2.34 4.56 -9.82
CA LYS A 76 3.09 4.28 -11.04
C LYS A 76 2.17 4.09 -12.24
N ASP A 77 1.07 3.36 -12.05
CA ASP A 77 0.11 3.09 -13.12
C ASP A 77 -0.67 4.35 -13.54
N LEU A 78 -1.00 5.23 -12.59
CA LEU A 78 -1.58 6.57 -12.84
C LEU A 78 -0.65 7.45 -13.68
N VAL A 79 0.66 7.47 -13.36
CA VAL A 79 1.66 8.26 -14.09
C VAL A 79 1.98 7.62 -15.46
N MET A 80 1.80 6.31 -15.61
CA MET A 80 2.12 5.56 -16.83
C MET A 80 0.89 5.12 -17.62
N THR A 81 -0.28 5.74 -17.42
CA THR A 81 -1.45 5.43 -18.26
C THR A 81 -1.11 5.63 -19.74
N PRO A 82 -1.70 4.87 -20.67
CA PRO A 82 -1.47 5.05 -22.10
C PRO A 82 -1.68 6.51 -22.56
N GLN A 83 -2.57 7.25 -21.88
CA GLN A 83 -2.82 8.66 -22.12
C GLN A 83 -1.65 9.53 -21.63
N SER A 84 -1.20 9.40 -20.37
CA SER A 84 0.00 10.14 -19.90
C SER A 84 1.25 9.77 -20.69
N ARG A 85 1.38 8.51 -21.15
CA ARG A 85 2.44 8.11 -22.08
C ARG A 85 2.27 8.69 -23.48
N ALA A 86 1.05 8.77 -24.00
CA ALA A 86 0.77 9.39 -25.29
C ALA A 86 1.11 10.89 -25.24
N GLU A 87 0.72 11.58 -24.16
CA GLU A 87 1.04 12.98 -23.91
C GLU A 87 2.56 13.19 -23.77
N LEU A 88 3.26 12.34 -23.01
CA LEU A 88 4.73 12.38 -22.91
C LEU A 88 5.43 12.07 -24.25
N LEU A 89 4.89 11.14 -25.03
CA LEU A 89 5.41 10.82 -26.37
C LEU A 89 5.17 11.95 -27.36
N ASP A 90 4.04 12.65 -27.26
CA ASP A 90 3.75 13.83 -28.08
C ASP A 90 4.69 14.99 -27.73
N LEU A 91 4.93 15.20 -26.42
CA LEU A 91 5.93 16.13 -25.91
C LEU A 91 7.35 15.84 -26.39
N SER A 92 7.71 14.56 -26.58
CA SER A 92 9.04 14.16 -27.05
C SER A 92 9.26 14.32 -28.56
N LYS A 93 8.19 14.58 -29.33
CA LYS A 93 8.28 14.82 -30.79
C LYS A 93 8.50 16.30 -31.13
N ASP A 94 8.22 17.21 -30.21
CA ASP A 94 8.45 18.66 -30.31
C ASP A 94 9.86 19.02 -29.81
N ASP A 95 10.92 18.55 -30.48
CA ASP A 95 12.32 18.72 -30.01
C ASP A 95 13.05 19.96 -30.56
N ASP A 96 12.34 21.00 -31.02
CA ASP A 96 13.01 22.14 -31.70
C ASP A 96 12.75 23.54 -31.13
N ASN A 97 11.96 23.70 -30.05
CA ASN A 97 11.83 24.99 -29.36
C ASN A 97 11.49 24.74 -27.89
N GLY A 98 12.01 25.55 -26.96
CA GLY A 98 11.92 25.40 -25.49
C GLY A 98 10.52 25.46 -24.84
N ASP A 99 9.51 24.92 -25.52
CA ASP A 99 8.11 24.82 -25.17
C ASP A 99 7.78 23.55 -24.37
N SER A 100 8.61 22.50 -24.52
CA SER A 100 8.50 21.24 -23.78
C SER A 100 8.57 21.43 -22.26
N VAL A 101 9.42 22.34 -21.77
CA VAL A 101 9.55 22.66 -20.32
C VAL A 101 8.31 23.41 -19.79
N LYS A 102 7.63 24.22 -20.61
CA LYS A 102 6.40 24.92 -20.21
C LYS A 102 5.21 23.97 -20.15
N LYS A 103 5.04 23.13 -21.17
CA LYS A 103 4.01 22.08 -21.21
C LYS A 103 4.19 21.07 -20.07
N LEU A 104 5.44 20.74 -19.70
CA LEU A 104 5.74 19.90 -18.54
C LEU A 104 5.30 20.55 -17.22
N LYS A 105 5.48 21.88 -17.09
CA LYS A 105 5.04 22.63 -15.90
C LYS A 105 3.52 22.68 -15.78
N GLU A 106 2.78 22.68 -16.89
CA GLU A 106 1.31 22.64 -16.90
C GLU A 106 0.73 21.24 -16.65
N LEU A 107 1.50 20.18 -16.93
CA LEU A 107 1.10 18.79 -16.66
C LEU A 107 1.30 18.38 -15.19
N PHE A 108 2.27 18.98 -14.49
CA PHE A 108 2.65 18.60 -13.12
C PHE A 108 2.38 19.68 -12.06
N GLY A 109 1.97 20.90 -12.46
CA GLY A 109 1.64 22.02 -11.58
C GLY A 109 0.14 22.24 -11.47
#